data_AF-A0A1X7KFB3-F1
#
_entry.id   AF-A0A1X7KFB3-F1
#
_cell.length_a   1.000
_cell.length_b   1.000
_cell.length_c   1.000
_cell.angle_alpha   90.00
_cell.angle_beta   90.00
_cell.angle_gamma   90.00
#
_symmetry.space_group_name_H-M   'P 1'
#
loop_
_entity.id
_entity.type
_entity.pdbx_description
1 polymer ?
#
loop_
_entity_poly.entity_id
_entity_poly.type
_entity_poly.pdbx_seq_one_letter_code
_entity_poly.pdbx_strand_id
1 'polypeptide(L)'
;MKVQDLLRHLEAADVDAVVLYLAPYADASEADEIVQVTVSNELWTCERHRSKDGRIDKIYHPVVGGLSLAWNETTDQRWPERVVILSSTLGA
;
A
#
# COMPACT_ATOMS: atom_id res chain seq x y z
N MET A 1 -16.78 4.04 4.73
CA MET A 1 -17.37 2.68 4.54
C MET A 1 -17.76 2.09 5.89
N LYS A 2 -18.81 1.27 6.02
CA LYS A 2 -19.07 0.58 7.31
C LYS A 2 -18.07 -0.57 7.49
N VAL A 3 -17.70 -0.86 8.74
CA VAL A 3 -16.76 -1.96 9.07
C VAL A 3 -17.21 -3.30 8.47
N GLN A 4 -18.51 -3.63 8.52
CA GLN A 4 -19.04 -4.86 7.94
C GLN A 4 -18.81 -4.98 6.42
N ASP A 5 -18.82 -3.85 5.70
CA ASP A 5 -18.67 -3.85 4.26
C ASP A 5 -17.19 -3.99 3.91
N LEU A 6 -16.31 -3.35 4.68
CA LEU A 6 -14.85 -3.59 4.61
C LEU A 6 -14.52 -5.06 4.84
N LEU A 7 -15.05 -5.67 5.91
CA LEU A 7 -14.81 -7.08 6.21
C LEU A 7 -15.28 -8.00 5.08
N ARG A 8 -16.45 -7.74 4.49
CA ARG A 8 -16.95 -8.49 3.33
C ARG A 8 -16.02 -8.36 2.11
N HIS A 9 -15.44 -7.18 1.88
CA HIS A 9 -14.47 -7.00 0.80
C HIS A 9 -13.14 -7.71 1.08
N LEU A 10 -12.72 -7.77 2.35
CA LEU A 10 -11.50 -8.47 2.77
C LEU A 10 -11.65 -10.00 2.81
N GLU A 11 -12.86 -10.55 2.96
CA GLU A 11 -13.10 -12.00 2.91
C GLU A 11 -12.62 -12.65 1.59
N ALA A 12 -12.67 -11.91 0.48
CA ALA A 12 -12.21 -12.38 -0.82
C ALA A 12 -10.71 -12.14 -1.04
N ALA A 13 -10.03 -11.42 -0.15
CA ALA A 13 -8.61 -11.15 -0.25
C ALA A 13 -7.78 -12.34 0.23
N ASP A 14 -6.53 -12.40 -0.23
CA ASP A 14 -5.55 -13.32 0.33
C ASP A 14 -5.30 -12.98 1.81
N VAL A 15 -5.34 -13.97 2.68
CA VAL A 15 -5.16 -13.80 4.13
C VAL A 15 -3.77 -13.27 4.48
N ASP A 16 -2.79 -13.51 3.62
CA ASP A 16 -1.41 -13.05 3.78
C ASP A 16 -1.12 -11.74 3.02
N ALA A 17 -2.13 -11.10 2.40
CA ALA A 17 -1.93 -9.83 1.69
C ALA A 17 -1.70 -8.65 2.65
N VAL A 18 -0.90 -7.68 2.20
CA VAL A 18 -0.65 -6.43 2.92
C VAL A 18 -1.71 -5.39 2.60
N VAL A 19 -2.26 -4.76 3.64
CA VAL A 19 -3.17 -3.62 3.48
C VAL A 19 -2.36 -2.34 3.27
N LEU A 20 -2.52 -1.72 2.11
CA LEU A 20 -1.90 -0.43 1.78
C LEU A 20 -2.94 0.68 1.84
N TYR A 21 -2.68 1.68 2.67
CA TYR A 21 -3.47 2.90 2.70
C TYR A 21 -2.81 3.97 1.82
N LEU A 22 -3.50 4.36 0.75
CA LEU A 22 -3.09 5.46 -0.10
C LEU A 22 -3.81 6.73 0.39
N ALA A 23 -3.17 7.43 1.31
CA ALA A 23 -3.63 8.73 1.78
C ALA A 23 -3.38 9.80 0.70
N PRO A 24 -4.35 10.68 0.42
CA PRO A 24 -4.07 11.93 -0.26
C PRO A 24 -3.17 12.81 0.60
N TYR A 25 -3.45 13.07 1.90
CA TYR A 25 -2.62 13.91 2.81
C TYR A 25 -2.97 13.82 4.33
N ALA A 26 -2.71 12.73 5.08
CA ALA A 26 -3.50 12.47 6.31
C ALA A 26 -3.01 12.90 7.73
N ASP A 27 -3.96 13.38 8.59
CA ASP A 27 -4.00 13.55 10.06
C ASP A 27 -5.17 12.75 10.70
N ALA A 28 -5.02 12.37 11.98
CA ALA A 28 -5.79 11.38 12.74
C ALA A 28 -7.32 11.54 12.83
N SER A 29 -7.95 12.63 12.38
CA SER A 29 -9.42 12.70 12.21
C SER A 29 -9.95 12.08 10.91
N GLU A 30 -9.08 11.69 9.98
CA GLU A 30 -9.43 11.32 8.60
C GLU A 30 -9.59 9.80 8.37
N ALA A 31 -9.64 9.03 9.46
CA ALA A 31 -9.87 7.58 9.42
C ALA A 31 -11.32 7.17 9.09
N ASP A 32 -12.24 8.12 8.86
CA ASP A 32 -13.61 7.83 8.39
C ASP A 32 -13.70 7.63 6.85
N GLU A 33 -12.63 7.92 6.10
CA GLU A 33 -12.67 8.09 4.64
C GLU A 33 -12.05 6.93 3.82
N ILE A 34 -12.03 5.69 4.28
CA ILE A 34 -11.75 4.57 3.35
C ILE A 34 -12.95 4.45 2.42
N VAL A 35 -12.86 5.06 1.23
CA VAL A 35 -13.93 5.11 0.25
C VAL A 35 -13.92 3.87 -0.63
N GLN A 36 -12.73 3.38 -0.99
CA GLN A 36 -12.60 2.27 -1.92
C GLN A 36 -11.59 1.22 -1.43
N VAL A 37 -12.02 -0.04 -1.42
CA VAL A 37 -11.17 -1.22 -1.23
C VAL A 37 -11.02 -1.88 -2.59
N THR A 38 -9.79 -2.04 -3.06
CA THR A 38 -9.48 -2.77 -4.29
C THR A 38 -8.57 -3.93 -3.98
N VAL A 39 -9.04 -5.15 -4.25
CA VAL A 39 -8.18 -6.34 -4.27
C VAL A 39 -7.50 -6.37 -5.63
N SER A 40 -6.21 -6.08 -5.64
CA SER A 40 -5.40 -6.16 -6.86
C SER A 40 -5.06 -7.63 -7.13
N ASN A 41 -5.44 -8.14 -8.30
CA ASN A 41 -4.94 -9.43 -8.79
C ASN A 41 -3.49 -9.35 -9.29
N GLU A 42 -2.98 -8.12 -9.47
CA GLU A 42 -1.60 -7.87 -9.85
C GLU A 42 -0.70 -7.91 -8.61
N LEU A 43 0.49 -8.50 -8.76
CA LEU A 43 1.55 -8.39 -7.76
C LEU A 43 2.08 -6.95 -7.73
N TRP A 44 2.37 -6.47 -6.53
CA TRP A 44 3.02 -5.18 -6.32
C TRP A 44 4.48 -5.40 -5.97
N THR A 45 5.32 -4.44 -6.34
CA THR A 45 6.70 -4.41 -5.85
C THR A 45 6.73 -3.67 -4.51
N CYS A 46 7.32 -4.30 -3.50
CA CYS A 46 7.73 -3.67 -2.25
C CYS A 46 9.22 -3.36 -2.31
N GLU A 47 9.59 -2.12 -2.06
CA GLU A 47 10.97 -1.65 -1.94
C GLU A 47 11.21 -1.16 -0.52
N ARG A 48 12.20 -1.75 0.16
CA ARG A 48 12.61 -1.34 1.50
C ARG A 48 13.86 -0.49 1.43
N HIS A 49 13.71 0.78 1.74
CA HIS A 49 14.77 1.78 1.68
C HIS A 49 15.37 2.00 3.06
N ARG A 50 16.70 1.97 3.16
CA ARG A 50 17.40 2.34 4.40
C ARG A 50 18.04 3.72 4.23
N SER A 51 17.56 4.69 5.00
CA SER A 51 18.17 6.02 5.06
C SER A 51 19.47 6.00 5.86
N LYS A 52 20.26 7.07 5.71
CA LYS A 52 21.60 7.21 6.34
C LYS A 52 21.55 7.20 7.87
N ASP A 53 20.45 7.62 8.47
CA ASP A 53 20.20 7.59 9.92
C ASP A 53 19.73 6.21 10.43
N GLY A 54 19.61 5.22 9.54
CA GLY A 54 19.18 3.86 9.86
C GLY A 54 17.66 3.66 9.84
N ARG A 55 16.86 4.70 9.56
CA ARG A 55 15.41 4.55 9.38
C ARG A 55 15.13 3.68 8.14
N ILE A 56 14.04 2.92 8.24
CA ILE A 56 13.59 2.02 7.19
C ILE A 56 12.24 2.52 6.70
N ASP A 57 12.19 2.89 5.43
CA ASP A 57 10.95 3.21 4.74
C ASP A 57 10.59 2.06 3.80
N LYS A 58 9.29 1.87 3.55
CA LYS A 58 8.80 0.94 2.55
C LYS A 58 7.98 1.70 1.52
N ILE A 59 8.29 1.47 0.26
CA ILE A 59 7.56 2.03 -0.88
C ILE A 59 6.93 0.87 -1.63
N TYR A 60 5.66 1.02 -1.98
CA TYR A 60 4.92 0.04 -2.75
C TYR A 60 4.48 0.67 -4.06
N HIS A 61 4.65 -0.04 -5.16
CA HIS A 61 4.16 0.38 -6.46
C HIS A 61 3.80 -0.84 -7.34
N PRO A 62 2.95 -0.67 -8.36
CA PRO A 62 2.69 -1.73 -9.33
C PRO A 62 4.00 -2.22 -9.96
N VAL A 63 4.08 -3.48 -10.39
CA VAL A 63 5.29 -4.06 -10.99
C VAL A 63 5.81 -3.27 -12.21
N VAL A 64 4.93 -2.59 -12.93
CA VAL A 64 5.28 -1.72 -14.08
C VAL A 64 5.88 -0.36 -13.68
N GLY A 65 5.85 0.01 -12.41
CA GLY A 65 6.22 1.34 -11.90
C GLY A 65 7.71 1.68 -11.91
N GLY A 66 8.59 0.76 -12.31
CA GLY A 66 10.04 0.98 -12.29
C GLY A 66 10.64 0.85 -10.88
N LEU A 67 11.72 1.57 -10.60
CA LEU A 67 12.30 1.69 -9.26
C LEU A 67 11.92 3.05 -8.69
N SER A 68 11.75 3.17 -7.37
CA SER A 68 11.50 4.47 -6.76
C SER A 68 12.76 5.33 -6.67
N LEU A 69 12.60 6.66 -6.58
CA LEU A 69 13.71 7.63 -6.70
C LEU A 69 14.83 7.46 -5.67
N ALA A 70 14.53 6.89 -4.49
CA ALA A 70 15.49 6.70 -3.41
C ALA A 70 16.09 5.28 -3.34
N TRP A 71 15.75 4.42 -4.31
CA TRP A 71 16.17 3.02 -4.32
C TRP A 71 17.68 2.86 -4.56
N ASN A 72 18.37 2.13 -3.67
CA ASN A 72 19.77 1.75 -3.83
C ASN A 72 19.94 0.22 -3.87
N GLU A 73 20.26 -0.32 -5.04
CA GLU A 73 20.40 -1.77 -5.26
C GLU A 73 21.44 -2.46 -4.35
N THR A 74 22.45 -1.73 -3.87
CA THR A 74 23.48 -2.33 -2.99
C THR A 74 23.02 -2.45 -1.53
N THR A 75 22.21 -1.51 -1.04
CA THR A 75 21.86 -1.40 0.39
C THR A 75 20.42 -1.74 0.70
N ASP A 76 19.55 -1.76 -0.30
CA ASP A 76 18.11 -1.91 -0.17
C ASP A 76 17.62 -3.28 -0.65
N GLN A 77 16.35 -3.59 -0.40
CA GLN A 77 15.73 -4.88 -0.73
C GLN A 77 14.38 -4.71 -1.45
N ARG A 78 14.17 -5.51 -2.52
CA ARG A 78 12.99 -5.47 -3.39
C ARG A 78 12.40 -6.86 -3.52
N TRP A 79 11.08 -6.98 -3.42
CA TRP A 79 10.37 -8.24 -3.65
C TRP A 79 8.94 -8.01 -4.13
N PRO A 80 8.32 -8.99 -4.82
CA PRO A 80 6.90 -8.94 -5.14
C PRO A 80 6.04 -9.31 -3.93
N GLU A 81 4.87 -8.67 -3.79
CA GLU A 81 3.95 -8.84 -2.67
C GLU A 81 2.49 -8.65 -3.11
N ARG A 82 1.56 -9.40 -2.48
CA ARG A 82 0.12 -9.23 -2.70
C ARG A 82 -0.41 -8.13 -1.79
N VAL A 83 -1.21 -7.22 -2.33
CA VAL A 83 -1.70 -6.07 -1.60
C VAL A 83 -3.20 -5.84 -1.78
N VAL A 84 -3.84 -5.41 -0.69
CA VAL A 84 -5.18 -4.83 -0.70
C VAL A 84 -5.03 -3.32 -0.60
N ILE A 85 -5.59 -2.60 -1.56
CA ILE A 85 -5.46 -1.15 -1.63
C ILE A 85 -6.69 -0.52 -1.00
N LEU A 86 -6.47 0.28 0.03
CA LEU A 86 -7.44 1.16 0.63
C LEU A 86 -7.13 2.58 0.17
N SER A 87 -8.06 3.18 -0.57
CA SER A 87 -7.94 4.55 -1.04
C SER A 87 -9.08 5.39 -0.49
N SER A 88 -8.77 6.60 -0.03
CA SER A 88 -9.77 7.65 0.05
C SER A 88 -9.86 8.33 -1.31
N THR A 89 -10.92 8.05 -2.06
CA THR A 89 -11.23 8.85 -3.24
C THR A 89 -11.85 10.16 -2.76
N LEU A 90 -11.21 11.29 -3.05
CA LEU A 90 -11.97 12.52 -3.28
C LEU A 90 -12.77 12.25 -4.56
N GLY A 91 -14.10 12.22 -4.47
CA GLY A 91 -14.97 11.97 -5.61
C GLY A 91 -14.63 12.86 -6.81
N ALA A 92 -14.76 12.30 -8.02
CA ALA A 92 -14.59 12.99 -9.30
C ALA A 92 -15.54 14.17 -9.48
#